data_AF-A0A941KZP0-F1
#
_entry.id   AF-A0A941KZP0-F1
#
_cell.length_a   1.000
_cell.length_b   1.000
_cell.length_c   1.000
_cell.angle_alpha   90.00
_cell.angle_beta   90.00
_cell.angle_gamma   90.00
#
_symmetry.space_group_name_H-M   'P 1'
#
loop_
_entity.id
_entity.type
_entity.pdbx_description
1 polymer ?
#
loop_
_entity_poly.entity_id
_entity_poly.type
_entity_poly.pdbx_seq_one_letter_code
_entity_poly.pdbx_strand_id
1 'polypeptide(L)'
;MMLRSILFSLCAAALFYGLFRETPPPRLFNQSDKFGHLLGFAAMTFIAIWTLSRKYFPLFIAGILILACSAEYIQEWLLPHRHFSIKDMYANLSGIALILISWAVWRAGRHFLSATSSKADTINLQPSEKHQ
;
A
#
# COMPACT_ATOMS: atom_id res chain seq x y z
N MET A 1 4.03 -20.97 2.30
CA MET A 1 3.11 -20.04 3.01
C MET A 1 3.79 -19.34 4.18
N MET A 2 4.59 -20.03 5.01
CA MET A 2 5.24 -19.45 6.19
C MET A 2 6.05 -18.16 5.92
N LEU A 3 6.91 -18.13 4.89
CA LEU A 3 7.74 -16.95 4.60
C LEU A 3 6.92 -15.68 4.34
N ARG A 4 5.82 -15.78 3.56
CA ARG A 4 4.97 -14.62 3.25
C ARG A 4 4.31 -14.06 4.51
N SER A 5 3.79 -14.94 5.37
CA SER A 5 3.20 -14.54 6.64
C SER A 5 4.24 -13.92 7.57
N ILE A 6 5.46 -14.48 7.63
CA ILE A 6 6.57 -13.92 8.42
C ILE A 6 6.90 -12.51 7.95
N LEU A 7 7.07 -12.29 6.64
CA LEU A 7 7.38 -10.97 6.10
C LEU A 7 6.26 -9.95 6.38
N PHE A 8 5.00 -10.36 6.20
CA PHE A 8 3.86 -9.50 6.53
C PHE A 8 3.87 -9.12 8.02
N SER A 9 4.05 -10.10 8.91
CA SER A 9 4.08 -9.86 10.36
C SER A 9 5.26 -8.98 10.77
N LEU A 10 6.43 -9.14 10.16
CA LEU A 10 7.60 -8.29 10.41
C LEU A 10 7.35 -6.85 9.95
N CYS A 11 6.76 -6.63 8.77
CA CYS A 11 6.37 -5.31 8.31
C CYS A 11 5.33 -4.66 9.23
N ALA A 12 4.33 -5.43 9.67
CA ALA A 12 3.32 -4.95 10.61
C ALA A 12 3.96 -4.55 11.95
N ALA A 13 4.80 -5.41 12.53
CA ALA A 13 5.52 -5.13 13.76
C ALA A 13 6.42 -3.88 13.63
N ALA A 14 7.13 -3.73 12.50
CA ALA A 14 7.95 -2.56 12.24
C ALA A 14 7.12 -1.27 12.14
N LEU A 15 5.96 -1.30 11.46
CA LEU A 15 5.04 -0.16 11.38
C LEU A 15 4.51 0.21 12.78
N PHE A 16 4.02 -0.77 13.55
CA PHE A 16 3.51 -0.52 14.90
C PHE A 16 4.59 -0.02 15.84
N TYR A 17 5.80 -0.59 15.79
CA TYR A 17 6.94 -0.11 16.58
C TYR A 17 7.32 1.33 16.19
N GLY A 18 7.34 1.64 14.89
CA GLY A 18 7.61 2.99 14.40
C GLY A 18 6.57 4.02 14.85
N LEU A 19 5.28 3.65 14.82
CA LEU A 19 4.18 4.51 15.27
C LEU A 19 4.20 4.71 16.79
N PHE A 20 4.36 3.63 17.57
CA PHE A 20 4.08 3.66 19.00
C PHE A 20 5.32 3.66 19.90
N ARG A 21 6.51 3.87 19.34
CA ARG A 21 7.70 4.14 20.16
C ARG A 21 7.59 5.50 20.86
N GLU A 22 7.95 5.52 22.14
CA GLU A 22 7.88 6.72 22.99
C GLU A 22 8.74 7.87 22.46
N THR A 23 9.99 7.57 22.13
CA THR A 23 10.93 8.57 21.61
C THR A 23 10.84 8.62 20.08
N PRO A 24 10.62 9.79 19.47
CA PRO A 24 10.66 9.90 18.01
C PRO A 24 12.03 9.49 17.46
N PRO A 25 12.07 8.95 16.22
CA PRO A 25 13.34 8.71 15.53
C PRO A 25 14.15 10.00 15.44
N PRO A 26 15.50 9.91 15.47
CA PRO A 26 16.35 11.07 15.28
C PRO A 26 16.02 11.74 13.94
N ARG A 27 15.92 13.08 13.95
CA ARG A 27 15.61 13.87 12.77
C ARG A 27 16.81 13.89 11.83
N LEU A 28 16.83 12.97 10.86
CA LEU A 28 17.92 12.86 9.88
C LEU A 28 17.93 14.04 8.89
N PHE A 29 16.75 14.59 8.57
CA PHE A 29 16.59 15.74 7.67
C PHE A 29 15.26 16.46 7.94
N ASN A 30 15.01 17.58 7.26
CA ASN A 30 13.74 18.29 7.40
C ASN A 30 12.56 17.42 6.91
N GLN A 31 11.54 17.20 7.74
CA GLN A 31 10.40 16.32 7.45
C GLN A 31 10.71 14.81 7.41
N SER A 32 11.83 14.36 8.01
CA SER A 32 12.16 12.92 8.06
C SER A 32 11.08 12.06 8.71
N ASP A 33 10.36 12.60 9.69
CA ASP A 33 9.25 11.94 10.36
C ASP A 33 8.12 11.61 9.37
N LYS A 34 7.67 12.60 8.58
CA LYS A 34 6.66 12.43 7.51
C LYS A 34 7.07 11.38 6.50
N PHE A 35 8.35 11.37 6.15
CA PHE A 35 8.87 10.38 5.21
C PHE A 35 8.81 8.97 5.81
N GLY A 36 9.07 8.83 7.12
CA GLY A 36 8.88 7.59 7.86
C GLY A 36 7.42 7.12 7.86
N HIS A 37 6.47 8.03 8.13
CA HIS A 37 5.04 7.75 8.06
C HIS A 37 4.61 7.29 6.65
N LEU A 38 4.98 8.04 5.62
CA LEU A 38 4.69 7.69 4.23
C LEU A 38 5.27 6.31 3.85
N LEU A 39 6.54 6.06 4.15
CA LEU A 39 7.19 4.79 3.84
C LEU A 39 6.62 3.62 4.63
N GLY A 40 6.31 3.80 5.91
CA GLY A 40 5.75 2.75 6.75
C GLY A 40 4.40 2.26 6.21
N PHE A 41 3.50 3.20 5.91
CA PHE A 41 2.18 2.87 5.35
C PHE A 41 2.25 2.36 3.90
N ALA A 42 3.17 2.88 3.09
CA ALA A 42 3.41 2.35 1.74
C ALA A 42 3.93 0.91 1.81
N ALA A 43 4.97 0.63 2.60
CA ALA A 43 5.54 -0.70 2.75
C ALA A 43 4.49 -1.71 3.26
N MET A 44 3.69 -1.32 4.25
CA MET A 44 2.62 -2.16 4.79
C MET A 44 1.52 -2.46 3.75
N THR A 45 1.14 -1.46 2.96
CA THR A 45 0.15 -1.64 1.88
C THR A 45 0.70 -2.53 0.76
N PHE A 46 1.97 -2.34 0.39
CA PHE A 46 2.64 -3.12 -0.64
C PHE A 46 2.77 -4.61 -0.24
N ILE A 47 3.27 -4.87 0.98
CA ILE A 47 3.41 -6.26 1.46
C ILE A 47 2.06 -6.94 1.57
N ALA A 48 0.99 -6.19 1.86
CA ALA A 48 -0.35 -6.73 1.91
C ALA A 48 -0.87 -7.17 0.54
N ILE A 49 -0.67 -6.36 -0.51
CA ILE A 49 -1.01 -6.74 -1.89
C ILE A 49 -0.29 -8.03 -2.29
N TRP A 50 0.96 -8.20 -1.85
CA TRP A 50 1.77 -9.37 -2.22
C TRP A 50 1.43 -10.63 -1.43
N THR A 51 1.07 -10.49 -0.14
CA THR A 51 0.97 -11.63 0.77
C THR A 51 -0.47 -12.02 1.14
N LEU A 52 -1.40 -11.08 1.24
CA LEU A 52 -2.79 -11.37 1.62
C LEU A 52 -3.59 -11.98 0.47
N SER A 53 -4.50 -12.89 0.83
CA SER A 53 -5.47 -13.41 -0.12
C SER A 53 -6.54 -12.36 -0.44
N ARG A 54 -7.13 -12.44 -1.64
CA ARG A 54 -8.18 -11.52 -2.08
C ARG A 54 -9.39 -11.45 -1.14
N LYS A 55 -9.66 -12.53 -0.39
CA LYS A 55 -10.75 -12.58 0.60
C LYS A 55 -10.54 -11.59 1.75
N TYR A 56 -9.30 -11.44 2.24
CA TYR A 56 -8.99 -10.61 3.40
C TYR A 56 -8.53 -9.20 3.03
N PHE A 57 -8.21 -8.97 1.77
CA PHE A 57 -7.70 -7.68 1.30
C PHE A 57 -8.64 -6.50 1.60
N PRO A 58 -9.98 -6.56 1.40
CA PRO A 58 -10.86 -5.44 1.74
C PRO A 58 -10.85 -5.10 3.23
N LEU A 59 -10.84 -6.12 4.10
CA LEU A 59 -10.78 -5.95 5.55
C LEU A 59 -9.45 -5.29 5.96
N PHE A 60 -8.34 -5.73 5.35
CA PHE A 60 -7.04 -5.10 5.57
C PHE A 60 -7.04 -3.62 5.16
N ILE A 61 -7.60 -3.28 3.99
CA ILE A 61 -7.68 -1.89 3.52
C ILE A 61 -8.52 -1.02 4.46
N ALA A 62 -9.66 -1.52 4.92
CA ALA A 62 -10.46 -0.80 5.92
C ALA A 62 -9.64 -0.58 7.22
N GLY A 63 -8.98 -1.62 7.72
CA GLY A 63 -8.18 -1.54 8.95
C GLY A 63 -7.00 -0.57 8.85
N ILE A 64 -6.24 -0.61 7.75
CA ILE A 64 -5.08 0.27 7.57
C ILE A 64 -5.49 1.74 7.35
N LEU A 65 -6.65 2.00 6.72
CA LEU A 65 -7.20 3.35 6.59
C LEU A 65 -7.68 3.90 7.93
N ILE A 66 -8.36 3.08 8.75
CA ILE A 66 -8.74 3.45 10.11
C ILE A 66 -7.48 3.79 10.91
N LEU A 67 -6.47 2.91 10.89
CA LEU A 67 -5.21 3.15 11.58
C LEU A 67 -4.52 4.43 11.10
N ALA A 68 -4.48 4.70 9.79
CA ALA A 68 -3.87 5.92 9.24
C ALA A 68 -4.53 7.20 9.75
N CYS A 69 -5.86 7.21 9.87
CA CYS A 69 -6.64 8.34 10.36
C CYS A 69 -6.59 8.49 11.88
N SER A 70 -6.53 7.37 12.62
CA SER A 70 -6.58 7.39 14.08
C SER A 70 -5.20 7.41 14.75
N ALA A 71 -4.12 7.07 14.05
CA ALA A 71 -2.79 6.89 14.64
C ALA A 71 -2.34 8.11 15.45
N GLU A 72 -2.46 9.31 14.89
CA GLU A 72 -2.03 10.56 15.55
C GLU A 72 -2.81 10.81 16.85
N TYR A 73 -4.12 10.59 16.84
CA TYR A 73 -4.95 10.72 18.03
C TYR A 73 -4.59 9.68 19.11
N ILE A 74 -4.35 8.44 18.69
CA ILE A 74 -3.95 7.36 19.59
C ILE A 74 -2.56 7.64 20.17
N GLN A 75 -1.62 8.14 19.35
CA GLN A 75 -0.27 8.50 19.78
C GLN A 75 -0.32 9.65 20.80
N GLU A 76 -1.05 10.73 20.53
CA GLU A 76 -1.17 11.83 21.49
C GLU A 76 -1.79 11.37 22.82
N TRP A 77 -2.77 10.46 22.78
CA TRP A 77 -3.41 9.95 23.98
C TRP A 77 -2.53 8.98 24.78
N LEU A 78 -1.75 8.12 24.11
CA LEU A 78 -0.91 7.09 24.75
C LEU A 78 0.51 7.56 25.07
N LEU A 79 1.05 8.53 24.32
CA LEU A 79 2.45 8.95 24.37
C LEU A 79 2.51 10.43 24.78
N PRO A 80 2.78 10.75 26.07
CA PRO A 80 2.70 12.11 26.61
C PRO A 80 3.56 13.16 25.89
N HIS A 81 4.58 12.72 25.15
CA HIS A 81 5.52 13.57 24.42
C HIS A 81 5.23 13.66 22.92
N ARG A 82 4.17 13.02 22.43
CA ARG A 82 3.71 13.11 21.04
C ARG A 82 2.51 14.04 20.97
N HIS A 83 2.53 14.92 19.99
CA HIS A 83 1.43 15.85 19.71
C HIS A 83 0.81 15.50 18.38
N PHE A 84 -0.51 15.67 18.29
CA PHE A 84 -1.24 15.43 17.05
C PHE A 84 -0.69 16.26 15.89
N SER A 85 -0.44 15.61 14.76
CA SER A 85 0.02 16.25 13.54
C SER A 85 -0.82 15.82 12.34
N ILE A 86 -1.65 16.75 11.87
CA ILE A 86 -2.46 16.54 10.65
C ILE A 86 -1.58 16.19 9.44
N LYS A 87 -0.34 16.70 9.40
CA LYS A 87 0.58 16.44 8.29
C LYS A 87 1.09 15.00 8.30
N ASP A 88 1.25 14.40 9.47
CA ASP A 88 1.71 13.01 9.60
C ASP A 88 0.53 12.05 9.30
N MET A 89 -0.71 12.43 9.65
CA MET A 89 -1.92 11.76 9.16
C MET A 89 -2.02 11.77 7.62
N TYR A 90 -1.75 12.91 6.97
CA TYR A 90 -1.70 12.98 5.50
C TYR A 90 -0.57 12.13 4.92
N ALA A 91 0.58 12.04 5.58
CA ALA A 91 1.67 11.17 5.15
C ALA A 91 1.27 9.69 5.21
N ASN A 92 0.57 9.26 6.26
CA ASN A 92 0.02 7.91 6.38
C ASN A 92 -0.90 7.56 5.19
N LEU A 93 -1.90 8.42 4.95
CA LEU A 93 -2.88 8.23 3.87
C LEU A 93 -2.21 8.26 2.49
N SER A 94 -1.23 9.15 2.30
CA SER A 94 -0.46 9.27 1.05
C SER A 94 0.36 8.01 0.78
N GLY A 95 0.94 7.38 1.80
CA GLY A 95 1.63 6.10 1.67
C GLY A 95 0.73 4.98 1.15
N ILE A 96 -0.49 4.86 1.71
CA ILE A 96 -1.50 3.90 1.25
C ILE A 96 -1.90 4.20 -0.20
N ALA A 97 -2.27 5.44 -0.48
CA ALA A 97 -2.76 5.88 -1.79
C ALA A 97 -1.72 5.66 -2.90
N LEU A 98 -0.45 6.00 -2.63
CA LEU A 98 0.66 5.81 -3.56
C LEU A 98 0.71 4.37 -4.10
N ILE A 99 0.61 3.39 -3.20
CA ILE A 99 0.70 1.98 -3.57
C ILE A 99 -0.58 1.49 -4.24
N LEU A 100 -1.76 1.85 -3.73
CA LEU A 100 -3.04 1.43 -4.32
C LEU A 100 -3.23 2.00 -5.73
N ILE A 101 -2.90 3.27 -5.95
CA ILE A 101 -2.98 3.91 -7.27
C ILE A 101 -1.99 3.25 -8.22
N SER A 102 -0.73 3.08 -7.81
CA SER A 102 0.29 2.43 -8.64
C SER A 102 -0.11 1.01 -9.04
N TRP A 103 -0.68 0.24 -8.10
CA TRP A 103 -1.17 -1.11 -8.35
C TRP A 103 -2.38 -1.11 -9.28
N ALA A 104 -3.34 -0.20 -9.10
CA ALA A 104 -4.51 -0.08 -9.95
C ALA A 104 -4.13 0.29 -11.40
N VAL A 105 -3.22 1.26 -11.57
CA VAL A 105 -2.69 1.65 -12.89
C VAL A 105 -1.98 0.48 -13.56
N TRP A 106 -1.09 -0.21 -12.83
CA TRP A 106 -0.40 -1.39 -13.37
C TRP A 106 -1.38 -2.48 -13.81
N ARG A 107 -2.39 -2.76 -12.99
CA ARG A 107 -3.41 -3.77 -13.29
C ARG A 107 -4.26 -3.38 -14.49
N ALA A 108 -4.69 -2.13 -14.59
CA ALA A 108 -5.44 -1.63 -15.73
C ALA A 108 -4.61 -1.77 -17.02
N GLY A 109 -3.35 -1.33 -17.01
CA GLY A 109 -2.44 -1.45 -18.16
C GLY A 109 -2.26 -2.89 -18.62
N ARG A 110 -2.13 -3.86 -17.70
CA ARG A 110 -2.06 -5.29 -18.04
C ARG A 110 -3.33 -5.79 -18.73
N HIS A 111 -4.50 -5.37 -18.28
CA HIS A 111 -5.77 -5.76 -18.92
C HIS A 111 -5.89 -5.19 -20.35
N PHE A 112 -5.50 -3.95 -20.57
CA PHE A 112 -5.50 -3.34 -21.91
C PHE A 112 -4.54 -4.06 -22.86
N LEU A 113 -3.31 -4.36 -22.42
CA LEU A 113 -2.34 -5.07 -23.25
C LEU A 113 -2.79 -6.50 -23.60
N SER A 114 -3.36 -7.24 -22.64
CA SER A 114 -3.89 -8.59 -22.90
C SER A 114 -5.08 -8.57 -23.87
N ALA A 115 -5.96 -7.58 -23.78
CA ALA A 115 -7.09 -7.43 -24.71
C ALA A 115 -6.61 -7.13 -26.14
N THR A 116 -5.59 -6.28 -26.29
CA THR A 116 -4.99 -5.97 -27.60
C THR A 116 -4.29 -7.18 -28.20
N SER A 117 -3.53 -7.95 -27.40
CA SER A 117 -2.86 -9.18 -27.87
C SER A 117 -3.87 -10.22 -28.35
N SER A 118 -4.94 -10.47 -27.58
CA SER A 118 -5.99 -11.42 -27.97
C SER A 118 -6.70 -11.00 -29.26
N LYS A 119 -6.93 -9.69 -29.47
CA LYS A 119 -7.55 -9.18 -30.71
C LYS A 119 -6.63 -9.35 -31.92
N ALA A 120 -5.32 -9.16 -31.77
CA ALA A 120 -4.34 -9.36 -32.85
C ALA A 120 -4.22 -10.83 -33.27
N ASP A 121 -4.27 -11.76 -32.32
CA ASP A 121 -4.25 -13.21 -32.61
C ASP A 121 -5.52 -13.63 -33.37
N THR A 122 -6.68 -13.07 -33.01
CA THR A 122 -7.96 -13.37 -33.67
C THR A 122 -7.98 -12.88 -35.14
N ILE A 123 -7.36 -11.73 -35.42
CA ILE A 123 -7.26 -11.19 -36.79
C ILE A 123 -6.34 -12.05 -37.66
N ASN A 124 -5.23 -12.55 -37.13
CA ASN A 124 -4.30 -13.41 -37.87
C ASN A 124 -4.85 -14.83 -38.13
N LEU A 125 -5.81 -15.29 -37.33
CA LEU A 125 -6.44 -16.60 -37.46
C LEU A 125 -7.67 -16.62 -38.37
N GLN A 126 -8.14 -15.48 -38.88
CA GLN A 126 -9.13 -15.49 -39.98
C GLN A 126 -8.39 -15.73 -41.30
N PRO A 127 -8.53 -16.91 -41.95
CA PRO A 127 -8.02 -17.11 -43.29
C PRO A 127 -8.81 -16.20 -44.24
N SER A 128 -8.13 -15.70 -45.26
CA SER A 128 -8.67 -14.94 -46.38
C SER A 128 -9.70 -15.77 -47.18
N GLU A 129 -10.90 -15.99 -46.64
CA GLU A 129 -12.04 -16.63 -47.33
C GLU A 129 -12.89 -15.61 -48.10
N LYS A 130 -12.23 -14.71 -48.83
CA LYS A 130 -12.89 -13.88 -49.85
C LYS A 130 -12.05 -13.88 -51.10
N HIS A 131 -12.10 -14.96 -51.87
CA HIS A 131 -11.89 -15.00 -53.32
C HIS A 131 -12.42 -16.35 -53.83
N GLN A 132 -13.73 -16.40 -54.04
CA GLN A 132 -14.39 -17.30 -54.99
C GLN A 132 -15.32 -16.46 -55.85
#